data_AF-A0AA40V5Z0-F1
#
_entry.id   AF-A0AA40V5Z0-F1
#
_cell.length_a   1.000
_cell.length_b   1.000
_cell.length_c   1.000
_cell.angle_alpha   90.00
_cell.angle_beta   90.00
_cell.angle_gamma   90.00
#
_symmetry.space_group_name_H-M   'P 1'
#
loop_
_entity.id
_entity.type
_entity.pdbx_description
1 polymer ?
#
loop_
_entity_poly.entity_id
_entity_poly.type
_entity_poly.pdbx_seq_one_letter_code
_entity_poly.pdbx_strand_id
1 'polypeptide(L)'
;MEIDWDSLANQYKELVNSPASSEQSRAIQKLIGKAASTLPRDNSESLAWFKSALSQSPSKWFVAKVMALATPVPRSMLDPLVLAALLEPNPSATKYFIEPCVRSFGAQTVKSRIQALSNEPGVSQNSGVEKATYWLPSIGT
;
A
#
# COMPACT_ATOMS: atom_id res chain seq x y z
N MET A 1 -21.09 0.78 14.11
CA MET A 1 -20.88 1.99 13.28
C MET A 1 -19.96 1.58 12.16
N GLU A 2 -20.48 1.52 10.95
CA GLU A 2 -19.69 1.16 9.77
C GLU A 2 -18.68 2.28 9.47
N ILE A 3 -17.45 1.92 9.15
CA ILE A 3 -16.40 2.90 8.86
C ILE A 3 -16.55 3.31 7.41
N ASP A 4 -16.78 4.61 7.18
CA ASP A 4 -16.78 5.19 5.85
C ASP A 4 -15.33 5.42 5.39
N TRP A 5 -14.81 4.43 4.65
CA TRP A 5 -13.43 4.47 4.14
C TRP A 5 -13.22 5.52 3.06
N ASP A 6 -14.25 5.80 2.25
CA ASP A 6 -14.19 6.84 1.22
C ASP A 6 -14.05 8.22 1.86
N SER A 7 -14.80 8.49 2.93
CA SER A 7 -14.65 9.72 3.71
C SER A 7 -13.24 9.87 4.28
N LEU A 8 -12.66 8.82 4.85
CA LEU A 8 -11.28 8.86 5.37
C LEU A 8 -10.24 9.08 4.26
N ALA A 9 -10.39 8.43 3.12
CA ALA A 9 -9.50 8.61 1.97
C ALA A 9 -9.59 10.02 1.38
N ASN A 10 -10.79 10.59 1.32
CA ASN A 10 -11.02 11.97 0.88
C ASN A 10 -10.43 12.98 1.86
N GLN A 11 -10.60 12.79 3.17
CA GLN A 11 -9.94 13.62 4.19
C GLN A 11 -8.42 13.54 4.07
N TYR A 12 -7.86 12.35 3.85
CA TYR A 12 -6.43 12.20 3.60
C TYR A 12 -5.98 12.99 2.38
N LYS A 13 -6.73 12.91 1.27
CA LYS A 13 -6.47 13.67 0.03
C LYS A 13 -6.48 15.19 0.28
N GLU A 14 -7.47 15.70 0.99
CA GLU A 14 -7.56 17.13 1.34
C GLU A 14 -6.37 17.57 2.18
N LEU A 15 -6.01 16.76 3.18
CA LEU A 15 -4.87 17.05 4.05
C LEU A 15 -3.56 17.08 3.26
N VAL A 16 -3.27 16.09 2.41
CA VAL A 16 -2.00 16.09 1.64
C VAL A 16 -1.89 17.21 0.62
N ASN A 17 -3.02 17.74 0.14
CA ASN A 17 -3.06 18.88 -0.78
C ASN A 17 -3.04 20.24 -0.08
N SER A 18 -3.19 20.26 1.25
CA SER A 18 -3.09 21.48 2.05
C SER A 18 -1.63 21.93 2.20
N PRO A 19 -1.37 23.23 2.46
CA PRO A 19 -0.02 23.73 2.70
C PRO A 19 0.71 22.96 3.80
N ALA A 20 1.98 22.67 3.57
CA ALA A 20 2.81 21.92 4.49
C ALA A 20 2.90 22.62 5.86
N SER A 21 2.39 21.97 6.91
CA SER A 21 2.46 22.48 8.28
C SER A 21 2.62 21.36 9.30
N SER A 22 3.05 21.73 10.51
CA SER A 22 3.15 20.78 11.63
C SER A 22 1.77 20.25 12.04
N GLU A 23 0.74 21.09 11.98
CA GLU A 23 -0.66 20.72 12.24
C GLU A 23 -1.19 19.75 11.20
N GLN A 24 -0.96 20.01 9.92
CA GLN A 24 -1.32 19.13 8.82
C GLN A 24 -0.64 17.76 8.98
N SER A 25 0.66 17.74 9.28
CA SER A 25 1.41 16.49 9.50
C SER A 25 0.81 15.67 10.65
N ARG A 26 0.46 16.32 11.77
CA ARG A 26 -0.20 15.67 12.91
C ARG A 26 -1.60 15.17 12.56
N ALA A 27 -2.37 15.93 11.79
CA ALA A 27 -3.70 15.53 11.33
C ALA A 27 -3.63 14.29 10.43
N ILE A 28 -2.69 14.25 9.49
CA ILE A 28 -2.44 13.07 8.65
C ILE A 28 -2.11 11.88 9.52
N GLN A 29 -1.12 11.99 10.43
CA GLN A 29 -0.72 10.90 11.32
C GLN A 29 -1.87 10.38 12.18
N LYS A 30 -2.69 11.29 12.73
CA LYS A 30 -3.88 10.91 13.51
C LYS A 30 -4.90 10.17 12.65
N LEU A 31 -5.16 10.64 11.44
CA LEU A 31 -6.10 10.02 10.51
C LEU A 31 -5.66 8.61 10.11
N ILE A 32 -4.42 8.45 9.65
CA ILE A 32 -3.89 7.14 9.23
C ILE A 32 -3.72 6.18 10.42
N GLY A 33 -3.38 6.71 11.60
CA GLY A 33 -3.27 5.91 12.83
C GLY A 33 -4.63 5.38 13.29
N LYS A 34 -5.67 6.22 13.24
CA LYS A 34 -7.05 5.78 13.49
C LYS A 34 -7.45 4.70 12.49
N ALA A 35 -7.26 4.94 11.19
CA ALA A 35 -7.59 3.98 10.14
C ALA A 35 -6.88 2.62 10.32
N ALA A 36 -5.59 2.64 10.66
CA ALA A 36 -4.82 1.43 10.93
C ALA A 36 -5.32 0.67 12.17
N SER A 37 -5.65 1.39 13.25
CA SER A 37 -6.18 0.79 14.49
C SER A 37 -7.58 0.16 14.33
N THR A 38 -8.32 0.60 13.30
CA THR A 38 -9.67 0.12 12.99
C THR A 38 -9.69 -0.74 11.73
N LEU A 39 -8.54 -1.30 11.32
CA LEU A 39 -8.50 -2.21 10.18
C LEU A 39 -9.44 -3.40 10.41
N PRO A 40 -10.20 -3.79 9.38
CA PRO A 40 -11.08 -4.93 9.51
C PRO A 40 -10.29 -6.24 9.58
N ARG A 41 -10.99 -7.32 9.94
CA ARG A 41 -10.41 -8.67 9.99
C ARG A 41 -9.85 -9.06 8.62
N ASP A 42 -8.79 -9.87 8.64
CA ASP A 42 -8.12 -10.38 7.44
C ASP A 42 -8.99 -11.42 6.72
N ASN A 43 -9.96 -10.92 5.95
CA ASN A 43 -10.75 -11.69 5.00
C ASN A 43 -11.05 -10.83 3.77
N SER A 44 -11.35 -11.49 2.65
CA SER A 44 -11.49 -10.82 1.36
C SER A 44 -12.64 -9.83 1.29
N GLU A 45 -13.75 -10.09 1.98
CA GLU A 45 -14.95 -9.24 1.96
C GLU A 45 -14.71 -7.96 2.74
N SER A 46 -14.20 -8.07 3.97
CA SER A 46 -13.99 -6.90 4.84
C SER A 46 -12.88 -5.97 4.33
N LEU A 47 -11.94 -6.49 3.52
CA LEU A 47 -10.88 -5.71 2.89
C LEU A 47 -11.16 -5.34 1.43
N ALA A 48 -12.35 -5.62 0.91
CA ALA A 48 -12.69 -5.40 -0.50
C ALA A 48 -12.48 -3.94 -0.93
N TRP A 49 -12.86 -2.98 -0.07
CA TRP A 49 -12.63 -1.56 -0.33
C TRP A 49 -11.14 -1.23 -0.50
N PHE A 50 -10.27 -1.73 0.38
CA PHE A 50 -8.82 -1.49 0.30
C PHE A 50 -8.21 -2.06 -0.98
N LYS A 51 -8.64 -3.25 -1.39
CA LYS A 51 -8.19 -3.89 -2.62
C LYS A 51 -8.59 -3.06 -3.84
N SER A 52 -9.83 -2.58 -3.88
CA SER A 52 -10.32 -1.72 -4.97
C SER A 52 -9.60 -0.37 -5.00
N ALA A 53 -9.42 0.25 -3.83
CA ALA A 53 -8.76 1.55 -3.69
C ALA A 53 -7.30 1.55 -4.17
N LEU A 54 -6.59 0.41 -4.12
CA LEU A 54 -5.21 0.30 -4.62
C LEU A 54 -5.07 0.54 -6.13
N SER A 55 -6.12 0.28 -6.91
CA SER A 55 -6.14 0.57 -8.35
C SER A 55 -6.54 2.02 -8.66
N GLN A 56 -6.98 2.78 -7.66
CA GLN A 56 -7.53 4.12 -7.84
C GLN A 56 -6.57 5.18 -7.28
N SER A 57 -6.14 6.12 -8.13
CA SER A 57 -5.48 7.33 -7.65
C SER A 57 -6.54 8.36 -7.25
N PRO A 58 -6.42 9.05 -6.10
CA PRO A 58 -5.30 9.02 -5.15
C PRO A 58 -5.48 8.02 -3.98
N SER A 59 -6.61 7.31 -3.88
CA SER A 59 -6.96 6.43 -2.75
C SER A 59 -5.90 5.37 -2.43
N LYS A 60 -5.17 4.88 -3.43
CA LYS A 60 -4.05 3.94 -3.25
C LYS A 60 -2.98 4.44 -2.28
N TRP A 61 -2.76 5.76 -2.22
CA TRP A 61 -1.77 6.35 -1.32
C TRP A 61 -2.23 6.32 0.13
N PHE A 62 -3.53 6.51 0.37
CA PHE A 62 -4.11 6.33 1.69
C PHE A 62 -3.92 4.88 2.15
N VAL A 63 -4.25 3.90 1.30
CA VAL A 63 -4.04 2.47 1.61
C VAL A 63 -2.57 2.18 1.94
N ALA A 64 -1.63 2.67 1.14
CA ALA A 64 -0.20 2.48 1.39
C ALA A 64 0.23 3.02 2.76
N LYS A 65 -0.26 4.21 3.17
CA LYS A 65 0.04 4.79 4.49
C LYS A 65 -0.60 4.01 5.63
N VAL A 66 -1.82 3.51 5.46
CA VAL A 66 -2.47 2.65 6.45
C VAL A 66 -1.70 1.35 6.62
N MET A 67 -1.32 0.69 5.51
CA MET A 67 -0.56 -0.56 5.54
C MET A 67 0.87 -0.37 6.08
N ALA A 68 1.45 0.81 5.90
CA ALA A 68 2.73 1.15 6.52
C ALA A 68 2.67 1.13 8.06
N LEU A 69 1.51 1.42 8.66
CA LEU A 69 1.28 1.33 10.10
C LEU A 69 0.69 -0.01 10.56
N ALA A 70 0.13 -0.80 9.65
CA ALA A 70 -0.36 -2.14 9.96
C ALA A 70 0.83 -3.08 10.23
N THR A 71 0.86 -3.67 11.43
CA THR A 71 1.84 -4.69 11.81
C THR A 71 1.16 -5.83 12.57
N PRO A 72 0.99 -7.01 11.94
CA PRO A 72 1.36 -7.35 10.56
C PRO A 72 0.39 -6.75 9.52
N VAL A 73 0.84 -6.62 8.27
CA VAL A 73 -0.05 -6.40 7.12
C VAL A 73 -0.99 -7.62 6.96
N PRO A 74 -2.30 -7.43 6.70
CA PRO A 74 -3.22 -8.54 6.43
C PRO A 74 -2.74 -9.41 5.26
N ARG A 75 -2.78 -10.73 5.40
CA ARG A 75 -2.28 -11.67 4.37
C ARG A 75 -3.02 -11.49 3.05
N SER A 76 -4.32 -11.22 3.10
CA SER A 76 -5.14 -10.98 1.90
C SER A 76 -4.80 -9.67 1.16
N MET A 77 -3.97 -8.80 1.75
CA MET A 77 -3.47 -7.57 1.12
C MET A 77 -2.09 -7.72 0.46
N LEU A 78 -1.38 -8.83 0.68
CA LEU A 78 -0.04 -9.04 0.10
C LEU A 78 -0.06 -8.91 -1.43
N ASP A 79 -0.88 -9.70 -2.11
CA ASP A 79 -0.96 -9.67 -3.58
C ASP A 79 -1.45 -8.33 -4.12
N PRO A 80 -2.55 -7.73 -3.59
CA PRO A 80 -2.98 -6.40 -3.99
C PRO A 80 -1.88 -5.33 -3.86
N LEU A 81 -1.14 -5.32 -2.75
CA LEU A 81 -0.07 -4.35 -2.52
C LEU A 81 1.09 -4.57 -3.49
N VAL A 82 1.53 -5.82 -3.68
CA VAL A 82 2.59 -6.13 -4.64
C VAL A 82 2.16 -5.73 -6.05
N LEU A 83 0.94 -6.06 -6.48
CA LEU A 83 0.43 -5.67 -7.79
C LEU A 83 0.38 -4.14 -7.95
N ALA A 84 -0.10 -3.41 -6.94
CA ALA A 84 -0.09 -1.94 -6.96
C ALA A 84 1.34 -1.38 -7.10
N ALA A 85 2.32 -2.03 -6.49
CA ALA A 85 3.73 -1.68 -6.63
C ALA A 85 4.24 -1.89 -8.07
N LEU A 86 3.88 -3.02 -8.70
CA LEU A 86 4.29 -3.35 -10.07
C LEU A 86 3.64 -2.44 -11.12
N LEU A 87 2.42 -1.97 -10.86
CA LEU A 87 1.69 -1.06 -11.74
C LEU A 87 2.02 0.42 -11.50
N GLU A 88 2.81 0.75 -10.47
CA GLU A 88 3.16 2.13 -10.17
C GLU A 88 4.18 2.69 -11.18
N PRO A 89 3.82 3.75 -11.95
CA PRO A 89 4.75 4.34 -12.90
C PRO A 89 5.97 4.97 -12.23
N ASN A 90 5.83 5.59 -11.07
CA ASN A 90 6.92 6.24 -10.34
C ASN A 90 7.75 5.24 -9.53
N PRO A 91 9.01 4.94 -9.93
CA PRO A 91 9.85 3.94 -9.26
C PRO A 91 10.08 4.24 -7.77
N SER A 92 10.18 5.52 -7.41
CA SER A 92 10.43 5.97 -6.04
C SER A 92 9.21 5.79 -5.14
N ALA A 93 8.01 5.65 -5.72
CA ALA A 93 6.78 5.47 -4.97
C ALA A 93 6.42 4.00 -4.76
N THR A 94 6.97 3.09 -5.57
CA THR A 94 6.83 1.63 -5.43
C THR A 94 7.17 1.13 -4.02
N LYS A 95 8.17 1.74 -3.36
CA LYS A 95 8.59 1.38 -2.00
C LYS A 95 7.47 1.43 -0.96
N TYR A 96 6.50 2.34 -1.12
CA TYR A 96 5.41 2.51 -0.17
C TYR A 96 4.47 1.30 -0.12
N PHE A 97 4.47 0.48 -1.17
CA PHE A 97 3.71 -0.77 -1.23
C PHE A 97 4.57 -1.99 -0.85
N ILE A 98 5.87 -1.97 -1.17
CA ILE A 98 6.80 -3.10 -0.94
C ILE A 98 7.30 -3.18 0.51
N GLU A 99 7.76 -2.06 1.09
CA GLU A 99 8.37 -2.06 2.43
C GLU A 99 7.45 -2.66 3.52
N PRO A 100 6.14 -2.34 3.57
CA PRO A 100 5.25 -2.96 4.56
C PRO A 100 5.09 -4.47 4.36
N CYS A 101 5.11 -4.94 3.11
CA CYS A 101 5.05 -6.36 2.79
C CYS A 101 6.33 -7.07 3.22
N VAL A 102 7.51 -6.50 2.95
CA VAL A 102 8.80 -7.07 3.36
C VAL A 102 8.88 -7.18 4.88
N ARG A 103 8.44 -6.13 5.61
CA ARG A 103 8.41 -6.13 7.08
C ARG A 103 7.51 -7.23 7.66
N SER A 104 6.40 -7.54 7.00
CA SER A 104 5.40 -8.49 7.52
C SER A 104 5.64 -9.94 7.08
N PHE A 105 6.19 -10.15 5.87
CA PHE A 105 6.28 -11.47 5.24
C PHE A 105 7.71 -11.88 4.87
N GLY A 106 8.69 -10.98 4.98
CA GLY A 106 10.07 -11.22 4.59
C GLY A 106 10.33 -11.05 3.09
N ALA A 107 11.58 -10.73 2.74
CA ALA A 107 11.98 -10.40 1.38
C ALA A 107 11.76 -11.55 0.38
N GLN A 108 12.04 -12.79 0.78
CA GLN A 108 11.92 -13.96 -0.11
C GLN A 108 10.46 -14.21 -0.53
N THR A 109 9.52 -14.09 0.41
CA THR A 109 8.09 -14.22 0.10
C THR A 109 7.63 -13.11 -0.83
N VAL A 110 8.01 -11.85 -0.58
CA VAL A 110 7.65 -10.73 -1.46
C VAL A 110 8.26 -10.89 -2.85
N LYS A 111 9.52 -11.34 -2.96
CA LYS A 111 10.17 -11.64 -4.24
C LYS A 111 9.40 -12.69 -5.05
N SER A 112 9.00 -13.78 -4.40
CA SER A 112 8.20 -14.83 -5.04
C SER A 112 6.86 -14.29 -5.56
N ARG A 113 6.21 -13.39 -4.81
CA ARG A 113 4.96 -12.75 -5.25
C ARG A 113 5.15 -11.77 -6.39
N ILE A 114 6.24 -10.99 -6.39
CA ILE A 114 6.62 -10.13 -7.52
C ILE A 114 6.77 -10.95 -8.80
N GLN A 115 7.45 -12.11 -8.72
CA GLN A 115 7.61 -13.01 -9.86
C GLN A 115 6.28 -13.64 -10.29
N ALA A 116 5.44 -14.06 -9.34
CA ALA A 116 4.13 -14.66 -9.66
C ALA A 116 3.19 -13.68 -10.38
N LEU A 117 3.31 -12.38 -10.12
CA LEU A 117 2.47 -11.32 -10.69
C LEU A 117 3.14 -10.61 -11.89
N SER A 118 4.27 -11.11 -12.40
CA SER A 118 5.05 -10.41 -13.44
C SER A 118 4.33 -10.30 -14.78
N ASN A 119 3.38 -11.19 -15.04
CA ASN A 119 2.64 -11.28 -16.30
C ASN A 119 1.30 -10.56 -16.27
N GLU A 120 0.96 -9.89 -15.16
CA GLU A 120 -0.26 -9.10 -15.07
C GLU A 120 -0.26 -7.95 -16.09
N PRO A 121 -1.40 -7.65 -16.74
CA PRO A 121 -1.50 -6.55 -17.69
C PRO A 121 -1.04 -5.23 -17.07
N GLY A 122 -0.19 -4.47 -17.79
CA GLY A 122 0.38 -3.20 -17.30
C GLY A 122 1.77 -3.34 -16.66
N VAL A 123 2.14 -4.52 -16.17
CA VAL A 123 3.41 -4.71 -15.42
C VAL A 123 4.63 -4.58 -16.33
N SER A 124 4.58 -5.21 -17.51
CA SER A 124 5.69 -5.18 -18.47
C SER A 124 5.90 -3.79 -19.06
N GLN A 125 4.83 -3.06 -19.37
CA GLN A 125 4.94 -1.68 -19.89
C GLN A 125 5.58 -0.72 -18.87
N ASN A 126 5.45 -1.01 -17.58
CA ASN A 126 5.95 -0.17 -16.50
C ASN A 126 7.33 -0.59 -15.97
N SER A 127 7.99 -1.61 -16.53
CA SER A 127 9.17 -2.25 -15.92
C SER A 127 8.93 -2.57 -14.42
N GLY A 128 7.70 -2.96 -14.08
CA GLY A 128 7.23 -3.02 -12.68
C GLY A 128 8.05 -3.95 -11.80
N VAL A 129 8.46 -5.10 -12.35
CA VAL A 129 9.27 -6.11 -11.65
C VAL A 129 10.62 -5.53 -11.23
N GLU A 130 11.32 -4.83 -12.12
CA GLU A 130 12.63 -4.23 -11.84
C GLU A 130 12.50 -3.17 -10.74
N LYS A 131 11.52 -2.27 -10.88
CA LYS A 131 11.24 -1.20 -9.91
C LYS A 131 10.89 -1.75 -8.53
N ALA A 132 10.07 -2.80 -8.45
CA ALA A 132 9.68 -3.41 -7.18
C ALA A 132 10.85 -4.20 -6.55
N THR A 133 11.62 -4.91 -7.36
CA THR A 133 12.76 -5.72 -6.88
C THR A 133 13.87 -4.84 -6.32
N TYR A 134 14.08 -3.63 -6.87
CA TYR A 134 15.04 -2.66 -6.35
C TYR A 134 14.84 -2.34 -4.86
N TRP A 135 13.61 -2.37 -4.36
CA TRP A 135 13.27 -2.08 -2.97
C TRP A 135 13.33 -3.30 -2.04
N LEU A 136 13.69 -4.48 -2.56
CA LEU A 136 13.95 -5.64 -1.72
C LEU A 136 15.34 -5.51 -1.08
N PRO A 137 15.49 -5.80 0.22
CA PRO A 137 16.80 -5.94 0.83
C PRO A 137 17.63 -6.98 0.07
N SER A 138 18.94 -6.73 -0.07
CA SER A 138 19.87 -7.74 -0.60
C SER A 138 19.75 -9.00 0.24
N ILE A 139 19.14 -10.04 -0.34
CA ILE A 139 19.11 -11.36 0.27
C ILE A 139 20.52 -11.89 0.12
N GLY A 140 21.25 -12.00 1.24
CA GLY A 140 22.57 -12.64 1.25
C GLY A 140 22.47 -14.00 0.58
N THR A 141 23.27 -14.20 -0.47
CA THR A 141 23.44 -15.46 -1.19
C THR A 141 23.89 -16.58 -0.28
#